data_AF-A0A968XRG3-F1
#
_entry.id   AF-A0A968XRG3-F1
#
_cell.length_a   1.000
_cell.length_b   1.000
_cell.length_c   1.000
_cell.angle_alpha   90.00
_cell.angle_beta   90.00
_cell.angle_gamma   90.00
#
_symmetry.space_group_name_H-M   'P 1'
#
loop_
_entity.id
_entity.type
_entity.pdbx_description
1 polymer ?
#
loop_
_entity_poly.entity_id
_entity_poly.type
_entity_poly.pdbx_seq_one_letter_code
_entity_poly.pdbx_strand_id
1 'polypeptide(L)'
;MVLVVGVVAGGLGEPDIEAVTGVPSCDEFLTQYEACIASKVMPEAKVEMAIAYVQLKASLKAMADDPQSKPASLKRRAAFVRQR
;
A
#
# COMPACT_ATOMS: atom_id res chain seq x y z
N MET A 1 -22.80 -23.05 -17.04
CA MET A 1 -21.84 -23.18 -18.17
C MET A 1 -21.12 -21.85 -18.27
N VAL A 2 -19.81 -21.66 -18.10
CA VAL A 2 -18.62 -22.49 -18.34
C VAL A 2 -17.51 -22.08 -17.33
N LEU A 3 -16.64 -23.03 -16.98
CA LEU A 3 -15.48 -22.96 -16.06
C LEU A 3 -14.24 -22.33 -16.69
N VAL A 4 -13.35 -21.71 -15.88
CA VAL A 4 -11.85 -21.81 -15.90
C VAL A 4 -11.28 -21.02 -14.69
N VAL A 5 -10.72 -21.63 -13.64
CA VAL A 5 -9.39 -22.27 -13.45
C VAL A 5 -8.23 -21.26 -13.34
N GLY A 6 -7.54 -21.26 -12.19
CA GLY A 6 -6.22 -20.64 -12.03
C GLY A 6 -5.75 -20.43 -10.59
N VAL A 7 -5.03 -21.41 -10.04
CA VAL A 7 -4.40 -21.44 -8.70
C VAL A 7 -3.10 -20.62 -8.66
N VAL A 8 -2.90 -19.84 -7.59
CA VAL A 8 -1.60 -19.67 -6.91
C VAL A 8 -1.87 -19.76 -5.41
N ALA A 9 -1.54 -20.90 -4.80
CA ALA A 9 -0.26 -21.18 -4.16
C ALA A 9 -0.20 -20.53 -2.77
N GLY A 10 -0.18 -21.40 -1.76
CA GLY A 10 -0.15 -21.03 -0.36
C GLY A 10 1.12 -20.27 0.01
N GLY A 11 0.94 -19.46 1.03
CA GLY A 11 1.99 -18.79 1.77
C GLY A 11 1.30 -18.18 2.97
N LEU A 12 1.52 -18.82 4.11
CA LEU A 12 1.39 -18.33 5.48
C LEU A 12 0.76 -16.95 5.60
N GLY A 13 -0.34 -16.83 6.35
CA GLY A 13 -0.96 -15.55 6.66
C GLY A 13 0.09 -14.53 7.08
N GLU A 14 0.43 -13.64 6.14
CA GLU A 14 1.00 -12.35 6.43
C GLU A 14 -0.01 -11.63 7.34
N PRO A 15 0.44 -10.86 8.34
CA PRO A 15 -0.48 -9.98 9.05
C PRO A 15 -1.22 -9.18 8.00
N ASP A 16 -2.55 -9.21 8.06
CA ASP A 16 -3.44 -8.38 7.24
C ASP A 16 -3.19 -6.92 7.62
N ILE A 17 -2.05 -6.39 7.17
CA ILE A 17 -1.75 -4.98 7.18
C ILE A 17 -2.61 -4.44 6.05
N GLU A 18 -3.77 -3.88 6.38
CA GLU A 18 -4.64 -3.23 5.39
C GLU A 18 -3.78 -2.36 4.46
N ALA A 19 -3.67 -2.79 3.20
CA ALA A 19 -2.85 -2.11 2.22
C ALA A 19 -3.35 -0.68 2.05
N VAL A 20 -2.52 0.30 2.39
CA VAL A 20 -2.90 1.72 2.36
C VAL A 20 -2.92 2.20 0.92
N THR A 21 -1.97 1.73 0.12
CA THR A 21 -1.76 2.15 -1.27
C THR A 21 -1.99 1.05 -2.28
N GLY A 22 -1.93 -0.22 -1.86
CA GLY A 22 -1.94 -1.36 -2.78
C GLY A 22 -0.65 -1.46 -3.60
N VAL A 23 0.38 -0.67 -3.24
CA VAL A 23 1.72 -0.70 -3.84
C VAL A 23 2.67 -1.24 -2.78
N PRO A 24 3.20 -2.47 -2.92
CA PRO A 24 3.95 -3.14 -1.87
C PRO A 24 5.10 -2.32 -1.27
N SER A 25 5.85 -1.58 -2.10
CA SER A 25 6.96 -0.75 -1.64
C SER A 25 6.51 0.44 -0.78
N CYS A 26 5.33 1.00 -1.05
CA CYS A 26 4.79 2.11 -0.28
C CYS A 26 4.23 1.62 1.06
N ASP A 27 3.56 0.46 1.07
CA ASP A 27 3.00 -0.13 2.28
C ASP A 27 4.10 -0.66 3.22
N GLU A 28 5.19 -1.20 2.67
CA GLU A 28 6.40 -1.57 3.44
C GLU A 28 7.06 -0.35 4.09
N PHE A 29 7.22 0.74 3.33
CA PHE A 29 7.76 1.99 3.86
C PHE A 29 6.93 2.52 5.03
N LEU A 30 5.60 2.55 4.90
CA LEU A 30 4.71 3.03 5.96
C LEU A 30 4.88 2.20 7.24
N THR A 31 4.94 0.89 7.10
CA THR A 31 5.16 -0.04 8.21
C THR A 31 6.49 0.21 8.93
N GLN A 32 7.58 0.35 8.17
CA GLN A 32 8.91 0.63 8.74
C GLN A 32 8.97 2.01 9.39
N TYR A 33 8.30 3.01 8.80
CA TYR A 33 8.26 4.37 9.32
C TYR A 33 7.48 4.45 10.64
N GLU A 34 6.36 3.74 10.77
CA GLU A 34 5.62 3.62 12.03
C GLU A 34 6.46 2.99 13.14
N ALA A 35 7.18 1.90 12.83
CA ALA A 35 8.12 1.27 13.76
C ALA A 35 9.26 2.21 14.17
N CYS A 36 9.73 3.05 13.24
CA CYS A 36 10.74 4.09 13.53
C CYS A 36 10.19 5.15 14.50
N ILE A 37 8.96 5.63 14.29
CA ILE A 37 8.34 6.59 15.21
C ILE A 37 8.20 5.99 16.62
N ALA A 38 7.75 4.74 16.71
CA ALA A 38 7.56 4.08 18.01
C ALA A 38 8.89 3.89 18.77
N SER A 39 9.99 3.56 18.06
CA SER A 39 11.24 3.12 18.67
C SER A 39 12.37 4.15 18.71
N LYS A 40 12.42 5.09 17.76
CA LYS A 40 13.56 6.00 17.56
C LYS A 40 13.24 7.47 17.80
N VAL A 41 11.98 7.88 17.70
CA VAL A 41 11.61 9.27 17.91
C VAL A 41 11.60 9.60 19.42
N MET A 42 12.07 10.79 19.77
CA MET A 42 12.04 11.28 21.14
C MET A 42 10.59 11.41 21.64
N PRO A 43 10.27 11.07 22.90
CA PRO A 43 8.90 10.99 23.39
C PRO A 43 8.11 12.29 23.20
N GLU A 44 8.78 13.44 23.26
CA GLU A 44 8.20 14.77 23.07
C GLU A 44 7.69 14.99 21.63
N ALA A 45 8.34 14.36 20.64
CA ALA A 45 8.00 14.49 19.22
C ALA A 45 7.17 13.31 18.68
N LYS A 46 7.01 12.20 19.43
CA LYS A 46 6.29 11.00 18.98
C LYS A 46 4.85 11.30 18.58
N VAL A 47 4.17 12.13 19.37
CA VAL A 47 2.76 12.46 19.14
C VAL A 47 2.60 13.25 17.85
N GLU A 48 3.41 14.28 17.64
CA GLU A 48 3.38 15.10 16.42
C GLU A 48 3.72 14.27 15.18
N MET A 49 4.75 13.44 15.25
CA MET A 49 5.14 12.54 14.16
C MET A 49 4.08 11.49 13.85
N ALA A 50 3.39 10.96 14.86
CA ALA A 50 2.28 10.04 14.66
C ALA A 50 1.09 10.72 13.96
N ILE A 51 0.77 11.96 14.31
CA ILE A 51 -0.27 12.74 13.64
C ILE A 51 0.09 12.98 12.16
N ALA A 52 1.34 13.40 11.89
CA ALA A 52 1.83 13.60 10.53
C ALA A 52 1.80 12.29 9.72
N TYR A 53 2.15 11.16 10.34
CA TYR A 53 2.09 9.84 9.71
C TYR A 53 0.65 9.44 9.33
N VAL A 54 -0.34 9.72 10.17
CA VAL A 54 -1.75 9.46 9.85
C VAL A 54 -2.20 10.29 8.64
N GLN A 55 -1.81 11.57 8.57
CA GLN A 55 -2.12 12.43 7.43
C GLN A 55 -1.45 11.93 6.14
N LEU A 56 -0.21 11.45 6.23
CA LEU A 56 0.51 10.84 5.11
C LEU A 56 -0.23 9.61 4.57
N LYS A 57 -0.64 8.68 5.46
CA LYS A 57 -1.43 7.49 5.07
C LYS A 57 -2.71 7.88 4.34
N ALA A 58 -3.46 8.86 4.88
CA ALA A 58 -4.70 9.33 4.27
C ALA A 58 -4.45 9.92 2.86
N SER A 59 -3.38 10.70 2.70
CA SER A 59 -3.02 11.31 1.43
C SER A 59 -2.61 10.26 0.39
N LEU A 60 -1.83 9.26 0.80
CA LEU A 60 -1.41 8.15 -0.05
C LEU A 60 -2.59 7.27 -0.46
N LYS A 61 -3.52 7.00 0.44
CA LYS A 61 -4.76 6.27 0.14
C LYS A 61 -5.61 7.03 -0.86
N ALA A 62 -5.84 8.33 -0.64
CA ALA A 62 -6.60 9.17 -1.56
C ALA A 62 -5.97 9.21 -2.97
N MET A 63 -4.63 9.25 -3.05
CA MET A 63 -3.93 9.13 -4.33
C MET A 63 -4.13 7.74 -4.94
N ALA A 64 -3.99 6.65 -4.18
CA ALA A 64 -4.15 5.29 -4.69
C ALA A 64 -5.56 5.01 -5.24
N ASP A 65 -6.57 5.59 -4.59
CA ASP A 65 -7.98 5.51 -4.99
C ASP A 65 -8.26 6.37 -6.24
N ASP A 66 -7.51 7.46 -6.46
CA ASP A 66 -7.65 8.29 -7.66
C ASP A 66 -7.01 7.62 -8.90
N PRO A 67 -7.80 7.22 -9.91
CA PRO A 67 -7.27 6.66 -11.16
C PRO A 67 -6.47 7.67 -12.00
N GLN A 68 -6.55 8.98 -11.74
CA GLN A 68 -5.77 10.01 -12.44
C GLN A 68 -4.34 10.13 -11.91
N SER A 69 -4.13 9.88 -10.62
CA SER A 69 -2.80 9.88 -9.97
C SER A 69 -1.92 8.70 -10.44
N LYS A 70 -2.54 7.62 -10.93
CA LYS A 70 -1.83 6.43 -11.40
C LYS A 70 -0.97 6.79 -12.62
N PRO A 71 0.36 6.60 -12.57
CA PRO A 71 1.22 6.90 -13.71
C PRO A 71 0.76 6.13 -14.96
N ALA A 72 0.85 6.77 -16.12
CA ALA A 72 0.38 6.21 -17.40
C ALA A 72 1.04 4.85 -17.77
N SER A 73 2.16 4.51 -17.13
CA SER A 73 2.81 3.19 -17.22
C SER A 73 2.02 2.07 -16.54
N LEU A 74 1.31 2.34 -15.43
CA LEU A 74 0.44 1.37 -14.75
C LEU A 74 -0.88 1.16 -15.51
N LYS A 75 -1.43 2.22 -16.13
CA LYS A 75 -2.61 2.14 -17.00
C LYS A 75 -2.37 1.22 -18.20
N ARG A 76 -1.18 1.29 -18.81
CA ARG A 76 -0.78 0.44 -19.94
C ARG A 76 -0.58 -1.03 -19.58
N ARG A 77 -0.07 -1.33 -18.36
CA ARG A 77 0.06 -2.72 -17.88
C ARG A 77 -1.31 -3.39 -17.68
N ALA A 78 -2.28 -2.67 -17.11
CA ALA A 78 -3.65 -3.18 -16.95
C ALA A 78 -4.34 -3.47 -18.29
N ALA A 79 -4.07 -2.67 -19.33
CA ALA A 79 -4.58 -2.90 -20.67
C ALA A 79 -3.90 -4.09 -21.38
N PHE A 80 -2.58 -4.26 -21.20
CA PHE A 80 -1.82 -5.35 -21.82
C PHE A 80 -2.18 -6.74 -21.26
N VAL A 81 -2.40 -6.84 -19.94
CA VAL A 81 -2.86 -8.09 -19.30
C VAL A 81 -4.23 -8.53 -19.81
N ARG A 82 -5.06 -7.60 -20.31
CA ARG A 82 -6.40 -7.89 -20.85
C ARG A 82 -6.40 -8.31 -22.32
N GLN A 83 -5.25 -8.26 -23.00
CA GLN A 83 -5.08 -8.61 -24.43
C GLN A 83 -4.27 -9.89 -24.66
N ARG A 84 -3.94 -10.64 -23.61
CA ARG A 84 -3.38 -11.99 -23.71
C ARG A 84 -4.34 -13.04 -23.21
#